data_AF-A0A842V336-F1
#
_entry.id   AF-A0A842V336-F1
#
_cell.length_a   1.000
_cell.length_b   1.000
_cell.length_c   1.000
_cell.angle_alpha   90.00
_cell.angle_beta   90.00
_cell.angle_gamma   90.00
#
_symmetry.space_group_name_H-M   'P 1'
#
loop_
_entity.id
_entity.type
_entity.pdbx_description
1 polymer ?
#
loop_
_entity_poly.entity_id
_entity_poly.type
_entity_poly.pdbx_seq_one_letter_code
_entity_poly.pdbx_strand_id
1 'polypeptide(L)'
;MAITREQLMEKGWTEEEITKTLQMAHGEGKEEKHIEYKKEMNKTVYWATLLVLTVSNFLISIVLIPFLLVMQPLQLSVIVIVLGLIFGLMFNLVILDIEHIKNHHHLLAAVFIPGIALVNVFVMVSIANGFGDRIGLESHENPMLISIIYIAAFLLPYIYSQFREASKRWKRIEQSSRQSRS
;
A
#
# COMPACT_ATOMS: atom_id res chain seq x y z
N MET A 1 -19.14 29.67 -16.11
CA MET A 1 -19.71 30.53 -17.17
C MET A 1 -19.09 30.10 -18.48
N ALA A 2 -19.89 29.63 -19.43
CA ALA A 2 -19.39 29.33 -20.77
C ALA A 2 -19.20 30.65 -21.53
N ILE A 3 -18.05 30.83 -22.18
CA ILE A 3 -17.78 32.00 -23.03
C ILE A 3 -18.53 31.77 -24.35
N THR A 4 -19.40 32.70 -24.75
CA THR A 4 -20.17 32.57 -26.02
C THR A 4 -19.46 33.25 -27.18
N ARG A 5 -19.78 32.81 -28.40
CA ARG A 5 -19.22 33.35 -29.64
C ARG A 5 -19.48 34.85 -29.78
N GLU A 6 -20.68 35.32 -29.39
CA GLU A 6 -21.03 36.74 -29.51
C GLU A 6 -20.13 37.63 -28.63
N GLN A 7 -19.78 37.17 -27.43
CA GLN A 7 -18.90 37.91 -26.51
C GLN A 7 -17.47 38.06 -27.02
N LEU A 8 -17.00 37.11 -27.85
CA LEU A 8 -15.67 37.18 -28.46
C LEU A 8 -15.67 38.07 -29.70
N MET A 9 -16.76 38.04 -30.49
CA MET A 9 -16.95 38.97 -31.61
C MET A 9 -17.03 40.42 -31.15
N GLU A 10 -17.75 40.70 -30.06
CA GLU A 10 -17.89 42.06 -29.49
C GLU A 10 -16.53 42.63 -29.01
N LYS A 11 -15.58 41.75 -28.66
CA LYS A 11 -14.21 42.12 -28.26
C LYS A 11 -13.26 42.32 -29.46
N GLY A 12 -13.75 42.22 -30.69
CA GLY A 12 -12.96 42.44 -31.90
C GLY A 12 -12.04 41.28 -32.26
N TRP A 13 -12.32 40.07 -31.78
CA TRP A 13 -11.53 38.88 -32.16
C TRP A 13 -11.87 38.47 -33.58
N THR A 14 -10.86 37.99 -34.30
CA THR A 14 -11.06 37.47 -35.66
C THR A 14 -11.75 36.10 -35.63
N GLU A 15 -12.49 35.74 -36.68
CA GLU A 15 -13.18 34.44 -36.78
C GLU A 15 -12.24 33.24 -36.61
N GLU A 16 -10.99 33.37 -37.06
CA GLU A 16 -9.95 32.34 -36.87
C GLU A 16 -9.58 32.18 -35.38
N GLU A 17 -9.42 33.28 -34.65
CA GLU A 17 -9.11 33.26 -33.21
C GLU A 17 -10.27 32.72 -32.39
N ILE A 18 -11.50 33.10 -32.75
CA ILE A 18 -12.73 32.62 -32.11
C ILE A 18 -12.85 31.11 -32.29
N THR A 19 -12.67 30.62 -33.51
CA THR A 19 -12.74 29.19 -33.83
C THR A 19 -11.67 28.41 -33.08
N LYS A 20 -10.42 28.89 -33.07
CA LYS A 20 -9.31 28.27 -32.33
C LYS A 20 -9.55 28.24 -30.82
N THR A 21 -10.15 29.28 -30.26
CA THR A 21 -10.40 29.40 -28.81
C THR A 21 -11.57 28.55 -28.37
N LEU A 22 -12.66 28.51 -29.16
CA LEU A 22 -13.75 27.56 -28.94
C LEU A 22 -13.27 26.11 -29.06
N GLN A 23 -12.37 25.82 -30.00
CA GLN A 23 -11.78 24.49 -30.14
C GLN A 23 -10.84 24.12 -28.97
N MET A 24 -10.22 25.09 -28.30
CA MET A 24 -9.45 24.89 -27.07
C MET A 24 -10.32 24.80 -25.82
N ALA A 25 -11.43 25.54 -25.78
CA ALA A 25 -12.34 25.62 -24.63
C ALA A 25 -13.43 24.53 -24.64
N HIS A 26 -13.79 24.01 -25.81
CA HIS A 26 -14.76 22.91 -26.01
C HIS A 26 -14.09 21.67 -26.62
N GLY A 27 -12.76 21.68 -26.77
CA GLY A 27 -11.99 20.51 -27.16
C GLY A 27 -11.95 19.50 -26.02
N GLU A 28 -13.03 18.72 -25.87
CA GLU A 28 -13.20 17.60 -24.94
C GLU A 28 -12.03 16.60 -25.00
N GLY A 29 -11.25 16.57 -26.08
CA GLY A 29 -10.12 15.67 -26.27
C GLY A 29 -8.83 15.96 -25.49
N LYS A 30 -8.70 17.09 -24.77
CA LYS A 30 -7.52 17.34 -23.92
C LYS A 30 -7.66 16.82 -22.49
N GLU A 31 -8.89 16.72 -21.96
CA GLU A 31 -9.09 16.16 -20.62
C GLU A 31 -8.97 14.64 -20.61
N GLU A 32 -9.47 13.94 -21.64
CA GLU A 32 -9.42 12.47 -21.70
C GLU A 32 -7.98 11.92 -21.68
N LYS A 33 -7.06 12.54 -22.44
CA LYS A 33 -5.64 12.13 -22.44
C LYS A 33 -4.96 12.35 -21.10
N HIS A 34 -5.30 13.41 -20.37
CA HIS A 34 -4.75 13.64 -19.02
C HIS A 34 -5.30 12.66 -17.99
N ILE A 35 -6.53 12.17 -18.15
CA ILE A 35 -7.16 11.19 -17.26
C ILE A 35 -6.56 9.79 -17.50
N GLU A 36 -6.36 9.37 -18.75
CA GLU A 36 -5.74 8.08 -19.07
C GLU A 36 -4.27 8.00 -18.62
N TYR A 37 -3.47 9.05 -18.86
CA TYR A 37 -2.07 9.08 -18.45
C TYR A 37 -1.90 8.97 -16.92
N LYS A 38 -2.82 9.57 -16.16
CA LYS A 38 -2.85 9.48 -14.69
C LYS A 38 -3.13 8.06 -14.23
N LYS A 39 -3.93 7.29 -14.97
CA LYS A 39 -4.34 5.93 -14.61
C LYS A 39 -3.24 4.89 -14.84
N GLU A 40 -2.46 5.05 -15.91
CA GLU A 40 -1.32 4.19 -16.26
C GLU A 40 -0.12 4.43 -15.33
N MET A 41 0.24 5.70 -15.08
CA MET A 41 1.37 6.06 -14.21
C MET A 41 1.21 5.52 -12.78
N ASN A 42 -0.03 5.47 -12.27
CA ASN A 42 -0.33 4.91 -10.96
C ASN A 42 0.02 3.42 -10.84
N LYS A 43 -0.06 2.64 -11.92
CA LYS A 43 0.24 1.20 -11.88
C LYS A 43 1.74 0.92 -11.76
N THR A 44 2.58 1.66 -12.49
CA THR A 44 4.03 1.48 -12.43
C THR A 44 4.59 1.93 -11.09
N VAL A 45 4.16 3.10 -10.60
CA VAL A 45 4.55 3.60 -9.28
C VAL A 45 4.11 2.61 -8.19
N TYR A 46 2.93 2.00 -8.32
CA TYR A 46 2.49 0.94 -7.42
C TYR A 46 3.46 -0.24 -7.35
N TRP A 47 3.75 -0.90 -8.48
CA TRP A 47 4.63 -2.06 -8.48
C TRP A 47 6.03 -1.71 -8.02
N ALA A 48 6.52 -0.52 -8.34
CA ALA A 48 7.80 -0.02 -7.85
C ALA A 48 7.79 0.18 -6.33
N THR A 49 6.79 0.84 -5.76
CA THR A 49 6.66 1.04 -4.30
C THR A 49 6.55 -0.30 -3.57
N LEU A 50 5.75 -1.22 -4.11
CA LEU A 50 5.59 -2.56 -3.56
C LEU A 50 6.90 -3.34 -3.58
N LEU A 51 7.64 -3.30 -4.70
CA LEU A 51 8.96 -3.90 -4.83
C LEU A 51 9.95 -3.30 -3.82
N VAL A 52 10.01 -1.96 -3.72
CA VAL A 52 10.91 -1.26 -2.80
C VAL A 52 10.60 -1.61 -1.36
N LEU A 53 9.34 -1.64 -0.95
CA LEU A 53 8.94 -2.06 0.39
C LEU A 53 9.31 -3.52 0.66
N THR A 54 9.13 -4.39 -0.32
CA THR A 54 9.51 -5.81 -0.22
C THR A 54 11.01 -5.96 0.00
N VAL A 55 11.83 -5.30 -0.82
CA VAL A 55 13.30 -5.31 -0.70
C VAL A 55 13.74 -4.72 0.64
N SER A 56 13.14 -3.61 1.06
CA SER A 56 13.43 -2.97 2.35
C SER A 56 13.15 -3.90 3.52
N ASN A 57 12.03 -4.64 3.46
CA ASN A 57 11.65 -5.62 4.47
C ASN A 57 12.67 -6.77 4.57
N PHE A 58 13.20 -7.24 3.44
CA PHE A 58 14.27 -8.25 3.42
C PHE A 58 15.59 -7.73 3.97
N LEU A 59 16.00 -6.52 3.60
CA LEU A 59 17.24 -5.92 4.09
C LEU A 59 17.22 -5.80 5.61
N ILE A 60 16.08 -5.47 6.20
CA ILE A 60 15.93 -5.36 7.64
C ILE A 60 16.01 -6.70 8.33
N SER A 61 15.45 -7.76 7.75
CA SER A 61 15.64 -9.11 8.27
C SER A 61 17.12 -9.49 8.33
N ILE A 62 17.91 -9.13 7.32
CA ILE A 62 19.37 -9.37 7.30
C ILE A 62 20.06 -8.55 8.40
N VAL A 63 19.71 -7.27 8.52
CA VAL A 63 20.26 -6.39 9.57
C VAL A 63 19.90 -6.89 10.97
N LEU A 64 18.77 -7.58 11.14
CA LEU A 64 18.32 -8.11 12.43
C LEU A 64 19.16 -9.30 12.94
N ILE A 65 19.85 -10.01 12.05
CA ILE A 65 20.62 -11.22 12.38
C ILE A 65 21.71 -10.99 13.44
N PRO A 66 22.59 -9.98 13.33
CA PRO A 66 23.56 -9.72 14.40
C PRO A 66 22.88 -9.40 15.75
N PHE A 67 21.70 -8.78 15.74
CA PHE A 67 20.95 -8.51 16.98
C PHE A 67 20.34 -9.80 17.57
N LEU A 68 19.90 -10.75 16.74
CA LEU A 68 19.43 -12.07 17.18
C LEU A 68 20.49 -12.81 18.00
N LEU A 69 21.77 -12.64 17.65
CA LEU A 69 22.87 -13.35 18.31
C LEU A 69 23.35 -12.70 19.60
N VAL A 70 23.23 -11.38 19.71
CA VAL A 70 23.87 -10.62 20.80
C VAL A 70 22.86 -10.16 21.86
N MET A 71 21.60 -9.93 21.49
CA MET A 71 20.61 -9.32 22.39
C MET A 71 19.87 -10.36 23.24
N GLN A 72 19.37 -9.89 24.39
CA GLN A 72 18.49 -10.70 25.23
C GLN A 72 17.13 -10.92 24.55
N PRO A 73 16.45 -12.05 24.82
CA PRO A 73 15.19 -12.44 24.17
C PRO A 73 14.09 -11.37 24.23
N LEU A 74 13.95 -10.73 25.39
CA LEU A 74 12.92 -9.73 25.62
C LEU A 74 13.19 -8.43 24.85
N GLN A 75 14.44 -7.99 24.78
CA GLN A 75 14.84 -6.79 24.02
C GLN A 75 14.64 -7.01 22.52
N LEU A 76 15.07 -8.17 22.04
CA LEU A 76 14.90 -8.59 20.66
C LEU A 76 13.41 -8.63 20.27
N SER A 77 12.57 -9.26 21.09
CA SER A 77 11.12 -9.36 20.85
C SER A 77 10.47 -7.98 20.73
N VAL A 78 10.83 -7.02 21.59
CA VAL A 78 10.33 -5.64 21.51
C VAL A 78 10.73 -4.97 20.19
N ILE A 79 11.99 -5.11 19.78
CA ILE A 79 12.48 -4.53 18.52
C ILE A 79 11.75 -5.14 17.32
N VAL A 80 11.58 -6.47 17.31
CA VAL A 80 10.86 -7.21 16.27
C VAL A 80 9.41 -6.76 16.17
N ILE A 81 8.73 -6.58 17.30
CA ILE A 81 7.34 -6.08 17.33
C ILE A 81 7.26 -4.67 16.76
N VAL A 82 8.16 -3.77 17.19
CA VAL A 82 8.18 -2.38 16.71
C VAL A 82 8.44 -2.33 15.19
N LEU A 83 9.42 -3.08 14.70
CA LEU A 83 9.71 -3.15 13.27
C LEU A 83 8.55 -3.76 12.49
N GLY A 84 7.99 -4.87 12.96
CA GLY A 84 6.81 -5.51 12.36
C GLY A 84 5.65 -4.53 12.24
N LEU A 85 5.34 -3.77 13.30
CA LEU A 85 4.29 -2.76 13.28
C LEU A 85 4.59 -1.62 12.30
N ILE A 86 5.83 -1.11 12.25
CA ILE A 86 6.22 -0.05 11.32
C ILE A 86 6.03 -0.52 9.87
N PHE A 87 6.55 -1.69 9.52
CA PHE A 87 6.39 -2.23 8.16
C PHE A 87 4.94 -2.58 7.85
N GLY A 88 4.22 -3.16 8.80
CA GLY A 88 2.80 -3.45 8.66
C GLY A 88 1.99 -2.18 8.37
N LEU A 89 2.30 -1.08 9.05
CA LEU A 89 1.69 0.23 8.79
C LEU A 89 2.05 0.77 7.41
N MET A 90 3.32 0.71 7.01
CA MET A 90 3.76 1.17 5.68
C MET A 90 3.08 0.39 4.54
N PHE A 91 3.03 -0.95 4.65
CA PHE A 91 2.33 -1.80 3.69
C PHE A 91 0.83 -1.50 3.67
N ASN A 92 0.21 -1.35 4.85
CA ASN A 92 -1.20 -1.02 4.96
C ASN A 92 -1.52 0.35 4.32
N LEU A 93 -0.67 1.36 4.50
CA LEU A 93 -0.84 2.67 3.85
C LEU A 93 -0.79 2.56 2.32
N VAL A 94 0.21 1.85 1.78
CA VAL A 94 0.31 1.63 0.33
C VAL A 94 -0.95 0.93 -0.20
N ILE A 95 -1.48 -0.03 0.55
CA ILE A 95 -2.69 -0.77 0.18
C ILE A 95 -3.94 0.10 0.20
N LEU A 96 -4.11 0.91 1.26
CA LEU A 96 -5.24 1.83 1.35
C LEU A 96 -5.25 2.85 0.21
N ASP A 97 -4.07 3.34 -0.20
CA ASP A 97 -3.95 4.23 -1.35
C ASP A 97 -4.36 3.53 -2.66
N ILE A 98 -4.08 2.23 -2.80
CA ILE A 98 -4.45 1.44 -4.00
C ILE A 98 -5.94 1.09 -4.03
N GLU A 99 -6.50 0.71 -2.88
CA GLU A 99 -7.93 0.42 -2.68
C GLU A 99 -8.78 1.59 -3.17
N HIS A 100 -8.32 2.82 -2.96
CA HIS A 100 -9.01 4.02 -3.43
C HIS A 100 -9.00 4.21 -4.96
N ILE A 101 -8.05 3.57 -5.67
CA ILE A 101 -7.84 3.77 -7.11
C ILE A 101 -8.58 2.72 -7.96
N LYS A 102 -8.78 1.48 -7.47
CA LYS A 102 -9.48 0.41 -8.23
C LYS A 102 -10.20 -0.60 -7.34
N ASN A 103 -11.54 -0.65 -7.48
CA ASN A 103 -12.46 -1.58 -6.79
C ASN A 103 -12.27 -3.10 -7.05
N HIS A 104 -11.25 -3.53 -7.80
CA HIS A 104 -11.07 -4.95 -8.20
C HIS A 104 -9.75 -5.59 -7.77
N HIS A 105 -8.84 -4.85 -7.14
CA HIS A 105 -7.52 -5.39 -6.78
C HIS A 105 -7.36 -5.79 -5.30
N HIS A 106 -8.44 -5.72 -4.50
CA HIS A 106 -8.39 -6.08 -3.07
C HIS A 106 -7.91 -7.52 -2.81
N LEU A 107 -8.26 -8.47 -3.71
CA LEU A 107 -7.85 -9.87 -3.57
C LEU A 107 -6.33 -10.04 -3.70
N LEU A 108 -5.69 -9.26 -4.58
CA LEU A 108 -4.26 -9.38 -4.82
C LEU A 108 -3.48 -8.89 -3.59
N ALA A 109 -3.89 -7.77 -2.99
CA ALA A 109 -3.30 -7.30 -1.73
C ALA A 109 -3.49 -8.31 -0.58
N ALA A 110 -4.68 -8.89 -0.45
CA ALA A 110 -4.99 -9.86 0.60
C ALA A 110 -4.11 -11.13 0.55
N VAL A 111 -3.67 -11.56 -0.63
CA VAL A 111 -2.78 -12.72 -0.81
C VAL A 111 -1.30 -12.34 -0.80
N PHE A 112 -0.98 -11.14 -1.29
CA PHE A 112 0.40 -10.70 -1.44
C PHE A 112 1.06 -10.34 -0.10
N ILE A 113 0.34 -9.70 0.83
CA ILE A 113 0.89 -9.34 2.16
C ILE A 113 1.30 -10.59 2.95
N PRO A 114 0.44 -11.62 3.12
CA PRO A 114 0.84 -12.83 3.84
C PRO A 114 1.96 -13.57 3.11
N GLY A 115 1.95 -13.55 1.76
CA GLY A 115 3.01 -14.12 0.95
C GLY A 115 4.38 -13.51 1.25
N ILE A 116 4.50 -12.19 1.27
CA ILE A 116 5.75 -11.51 1.64
C ILE A 116 6.19 -11.87 3.05
N ALA A 117 5.25 -11.85 4.01
CA ALA A 117 5.57 -12.16 5.40
C ALA A 117 6.13 -13.59 5.54
N LEU A 118 5.54 -14.57 4.84
CA LEU A 118 6.00 -15.96 4.81
C LEU A 118 7.39 -16.10 4.18
N VAL A 119 7.64 -15.46 3.04
CA VAL A 119 8.97 -15.49 2.41
C VAL A 119 10.00 -14.85 3.33
N ASN A 120 9.65 -13.77 4.01
CA ASN A 120 10.58 -13.09 4.91
C ASN A 120 10.93 -13.95 6.14
N VAL A 121 9.94 -14.67 6.69
CA VAL A 121 10.18 -15.67 7.74
C VAL A 121 11.08 -16.80 7.24
N PHE A 122 10.80 -17.33 6.05
CA PHE A 122 11.62 -18.40 5.47
C PHE A 122 13.08 -17.96 5.32
N VAL A 123 13.32 -16.75 4.82
CA VAL A 123 14.66 -16.17 4.68
C VAL A 123 15.31 -15.96 6.05
N MET A 124 14.60 -15.36 7.01
CA MET A 124 15.13 -15.12 8.35
C MET A 124 15.57 -16.41 9.03
N VAL A 125 14.72 -17.44 9.03
CA VAL A 125 15.03 -18.75 9.64
C VAL A 125 16.20 -19.42 8.92
N SER A 126 16.22 -19.40 7.59
CA SER A 126 17.28 -20.03 6.79
C SER A 126 18.64 -19.39 7.03
N ILE A 127 18.71 -18.06 7.09
CA ILE A 127 19.98 -17.37 7.34
C ILE A 127 20.38 -17.53 8.81
N ALA A 128 19.45 -17.39 9.76
CA ALA A 128 19.75 -17.55 11.19
C ALA A 128 20.35 -18.92 11.50
N ASN A 129 19.73 -20.00 10.99
CA ASN A 129 20.23 -21.37 11.17
C ASN A 129 21.60 -21.56 10.50
N GLY A 130 21.72 -21.13 9.23
CA GLY A 130 22.98 -21.28 8.50
C GLY A 130 24.14 -20.46 9.07
N PHE A 131 23.85 -19.38 9.78
CA PHE A 131 24.84 -18.55 10.46
C PHE A 131 25.19 -19.10 11.86
N GLY A 132 24.20 -19.61 12.60
CA GLY A 132 24.41 -20.30 13.89
C GLY A 132 25.36 -21.50 13.77
N ASP A 133 25.12 -22.36 12.78
CA ASP A 133 25.96 -23.54 12.51
C ASP A 133 27.42 -23.19 12.22
N ARG A 134 27.68 -22.04 11.59
CA ARG A 134 29.04 -21.62 11.20
C ARG A 134 29.83 -21.02 12.35
N ILE A 135 29.16 -20.40 13.32
CA ILE A 135 29.81 -19.71 14.44
C ILE A 135 29.86 -20.61 15.68
N GLY A 136 29.16 -21.74 15.68
CA GLY A 136 29.10 -22.66 16.81
C GLY A 136 28.41 -22.04 18.03
N LEU A 137 27.63 -20.99 17.82
CA LEU A 137 26.77 -20.40 18.85
C LEU A 137 25.44 -21.11 18.80
N GLU A 138 25.09 -21.81 19.88
CA GLU A 138 23.72 -22.24 20.10
C GLU A 138 22.85 -20.98 20.26
N SER A 139 22.08 -20.69 19.21
CA SER A 139 21.10 -19.62 19.24
C SER A 139 20.15 -19.86 20.40
N HIS A 140 20.13 -18.94 21.37
CA HIS A 140 19.32 -19.07 22.59
C HIS A 140 17.82 -18.99 22.30
N GLU A 141 17.44 -18.39 21.17
CA GLU A 141 16.05 -18.17 20.80
C GLU A 141 15.63 -19.01 19.62
N ASN A 142 14.38 -19.48 19.67
CA ASN A 142 13.76 -20.22 18.57
C ASN A 142 13.42 -19.25 17.42
N PRO A 143 14.08 -19.33 16.25
CA PRO A 143 13.83 -18.43 15.13
C PRO A 143 12.37 -18.46 14.65
N MET A 144 11.67 -19.58 14.87
CA MET A 144 10.26 -19.74 14.56
C MET A 144 9.37 -18.85 15.44
N LEU A 145 9.68 -18.71 16.73
CA LEU A 145 8.91 -17.87 17.64
C LEU A 145 9.04 -16.40 17.26
N ILE A 146 10.26 -15.92 17.03
CA ILE A 146 10.52 -14.54 16.58
C ILE A 146 9.81 -14.25 15.26
N SER A 147 9.81 -15.22 14.34
CA SER A 147 9.09 -15.14 13.07
C SER A 147 7.58 -15.01 13.25
N ILE A 148 6.98 -15.78 14.16
CA ILE A 148 5.54 -15.69 14.47
C ILE A 148 5.20 -14.33 15.06
N ILE A 149 6.01 -13.84 16.01
CA ILE A 149 5.85 -12.52 16.63
C ILE A 149 5.92 -11.43 15.56
N TYR A 150 6.90 -11.53 14.65
CA TYR A 150 7.05 -10.61 13.53
C TYR A 150 5.82 -10.60 12.62
N ILE A 151 5.36 -11.77 12.17
CA ILE A 151 4.16 -11.89 11.32
C ILE A 151 2.93 -11.30 12.03
N ALA A 152 2.73 -11.62 13.30
CA ALA A 152 1.60 -11.13 14.07
C ALA A 152 1.61 -9.60 14.16
N ALA A 153 2.76 -9.00 14.50
CA ALA A 153 2.95 -7.56 14.55
C ALA A 153 2.77 -6.91 13.16
N PHE A 154 3.27 -7.53 12.10
CA PHE A 154 3.18 -7.05 10.73
C PHE A 154 1.76 -7.07 10.16
N LEU A 155 0.99 -8.12 10.45
CA LEU A 155 -0.40 -8.24 9.96
C LEU A 155 -1.39 -7.38 10.76
N LEU A 156 -1.07 -7.02 12.00
CA LEU A 156 -1.98 -6.33 12.91
C LEU A 156 -2.55 -5.02 12.33
N PRO A 157 -1.76 -4.11 11.73
CA PRO A 157 -2.30 -2.90 11.10
C PRO A 157 -3.29 -3.16 9.97
N TYR A 158 -3.04 -4.18 9.15
CA TYR A 158 -3.92 -4.57 8.05
C TYR A 158 -5.22 -5.20 8.54
N ILE A 159 -5.14 -6.10 9.52
CA ILE A 159 -6.35 -6.69 10.13
C ILE A 159 -7.22 -5.60 10.77
N TYR A 160 -6.59 -4.65 11.46
CA TYR A 160 -7.28 -3.51 12.06
C TYR A 160 -7.99 -2.63 11.03
N SER A 161 -7.33 -2.30 9.91
CA SER A 161 -7.93 -1.48 8.85
C SER A 161 -9.12 -2.19 8.20
N GLN A 162 -8.98 -3.47 7.86
CA GLN A 162 -10.05 -4.29 7.27
C GLN A 162 -11.26 -4.40 8.21
N PHE A 163 -11.05 -4.64 9.50
CA PHE A 163 -12.14 -4.71 10.46
C PHE A 163 -12.89 -3.37 10.59
N ARG A 164 -12.16 -2.25 10.60
CA ARG A 164 -12.73 -0.90 10.63
C ARG A 164 -13.61 -0.63 9.42
N GLU A 165 -13.19 -1.05 8.22
CA GLU A 165 -13.96 -0.87 6.99
C GLU A 165 -15.20 -1.77 6.93
N ALA A 166 -15.07 -3.02 7.34
CA ALA A 166 -16.19 -3.95 7.46
C ALA A 166 -17.28 -3.41 8.40
N SER A 167 -16.87 -2.87 9.56
CA SER A 167 -17.80 -2.24 10.51
C SER A 167 -18.54 -1.03 9.91
N LYS A 168 -17.84 -0.18 9.14
CA LYS A 168 -18.47 0.95 8.44
C LYS A 168 -19.46 0.52 7.35
N ARG A 169 -19.17 -0.56 6.63
CA ARG A 169 -20.08 -1.12 5.60
C ARG A 169 -21.38 -1.62 6.22
N TRP A 170 -21.29 -2.36 7.33
CA TRP A 170 -22.46 -2.88 8.06
C TRP A 170 -23.40 -1.75 8.52
N LYS A 171 -22.85 -0.68 9.11
CA LYS A 171 -23.66 0.47 9.56
C LYS A 171 -24.43 1.16 8.42
N ARG A 172 -23.87 1.22 7.21
CA ARG A 172 -24.53 1.83 6.03
C ARG A 172 -25.71 1.00 5.53
N ILE A 173 -25.58 -0.34 5.53
CA ILE A 173 -26.66 -1.26 5.13
C ILE A 173 -27.84 -1.18 6.10
N GLU A 174 -27.55 -1.08 7.40
CA GLU A 174 -28.60 -0.93 8.40
C GLU A 174 -29.38 0.38 8.22
N GLN A 175 -28.70 1.50 7.91
CA GLN A 175 -29.34 2.78 7.65
C GLN A 175 -30.21 2.78 6.38
N SER A 176 -29.74 2.19 5.28
CA SER A 176 -30.51 2.13 4.03
C SER A 176 -31.76 1.25 4.15
N SER A 177 -31.68 0.15 4.91
CA SER A 177 -32.85 -0.72 5.18
C SER A 177 -33.91 -0.09 6.08
N ARG A 178 -33.55 0.90 6.91
CA ARG A 178 -34.51 1.67 7.73
C ARG A 178 -35.24 2.73 6.91
N GLN A 179 -34.54 3.40 6.00
CA GLN A 179 -35.14 4.42 5.11
C GLN A 179 -36.13 3.85 4.09
N SER A 180 -35.98 2.59 3.67
CA SER A 180 -36.93 1.97 2.73
C SER A 180 -38.23 1.47 3.40
N ARG A 181 -38.30 1.47 4.73
CA ARG A 181 -39.48 1.03 5.51
C ARG A 181 -40.34 2.19 6.02
N SER A 182 -39.89 3.43 5.88
CA SER A 182 -40.61 4.66 6.23
C SER A 182 -41.20 5.31 4.99
#